data_AF-A0AAP4BUM8-F1
#
_entry.id   AF-A0AAP4BUM8-F1
#
_cell.length_a   1.000
_cell.length_b   1.000
_cell.length_c   1.000
_cell.angle_alpha   90.00
_cell.angle_beta   90.00
_cell.angle_gamma   90.00
#
_symmetry.space_group_name_H-M   'P 1'
#
loop_
_entity.id
_entity.type
_entity.pdbx_description
1 polymer ?
#
loop_
_entity_poly.entity_id
_entity_poly.type
_entity_poly.pdbx_seq_one_letter_code
_entity_poly.pdbx_strand_id
1 'polypeptide(L)'
;MRADLMERGRSLSELGRSLRWSDLYAFIQFLPPDSHTKRVLAPDLAKQWERNQRVNEWNSPVVRLLGQIFDSWYAIKLASNGAQVNDMKPIVWQLATHDLGLDEEASQEEKPAKRKQLSAAEIRARVAKNTKP
;
A
#
# COMPACT_ATOMS: atom_id res chain seq x y z
N MET A 1 -13.59 -22.56 32.86
CA MET A 1 -14.46 -21.73 32.00
C MET A 1 -14.51 -20.31 32.57
N ARG A 2 -13.66 -19.39 32.08
CA ARG A 2 -13.72 -17.95 32.42
C ARG A 2 -13.22 -17.14 31.20
N ALA A 3 -13.93 -17.24 30.09
CA ALA A 3 -13.62 -16.53 28.85
C ALA A 3 -14.60 -15.37 28.53
N ASP A 4 -15.60 -15.13 29.38
CA ASP A 4 -16.70 -14.17 29.09
C ASP A 4 -16.50 -12.74 29.59
N LEU A 5 -15.36 -12.41 30.22
CA LEU A 5 -15.18 -11.09 30.85
C LEU A 5 -14.59 -10.02 29.92
N MET A 6 -14.14 -10.39 28.71
CA MET A 6 -13.53 -9.43 27.76
C MET A 6 -14.49 -8.88 26.71
N GLU A 7 -15.71 -9.44 26.57
CA GLU A 7 -16.67 -9.00 25.55
C GLU A 7 -17.49 -7.76 25.93
N ARG A 8 -17.48 -7.33 27.19
CA ARG A 8 -18.23 -6.16 27.64
C ARG A 8 -17.26 -5.07 28.05
N GLY A 9 -17.13 -4.05 27.19
CA GLY A 9 -16.43 -2.81 27.52
C GLY A 9 -17.00 -2.24 28.82
N ARG A 10 -16.21 -2.22 29.88
CA ARG A 10 -16.61 -1.65 31.17
C ARG A 10 -16.59 -0.13 31.09
N SER A 11 -17.59 0.53 31.67
CA SER A 11 -17.65 1.99 31.68
C SER A 11 -16.53 2.55 32.59
N LEU A 12 -15.89 3.66 32.21
CA LEU A 12 -14.86 4.32 33.03
C LEU A 12 -15.37 4.69 34.43
N SER A 13 -16.69 4.91 34.58
CA SER A 13 -17.36 5.12 35.86
C SER A 13 -17.26 3.94 36.83
N GLU A 14 -17.08 2.71 36.33
CA GLU A 14 -16.89 1.51 37.17
C GLU A 14 -15.46 1.38 37.71
N LEU A 15 -14.48 1.99 37.04
CA LEU A 15 -13.07 2.00 37.46
C LEU A 15 -12.69 3.24 38.30
N GLY A 16 -13.62 4.19 38.45
CA GLY A 16 -13.33 5.59 38.83
C GLY A 16 -12.88 5.86 40.27
N ARG A 17 -12.83 4.88 41.18
CA ARG A 17 -12.39 5.12 42.57
C ARG A 17 -10.91 4.84 42.84
N SER A 18 -10.20 4.15 41.93
CA SER A 18 -8.81 3.74 42.15
C SER A 18 -7.84 4.10 41.03
N LEU A 19 -8.33 4.57 39.87
CA LEU A 19 -7.46 4.97 38.77
C LEU A 19 -6.92 6.38 39.00
N ARG A 20 -5.59 6.50 39.02
CA ARG A 20 -4.91 7.79 38.99
C ARG A 20 -4.77 8.26 37.54
N TRP A 21 -4.54 9.56 37.36
CA TRP A 21 -4.20 10.12 36.04
C TRP A 21 -2.98 9.46 35.39
N SER A 22 -2.02 9.00 36.19
CA SER A 22 -0.87 8.21 35.73
C SER A 22 -1.29 6.87 35.12
N ASP A 23 -2.31 6.23 35.68
CA ASP A 23 -2.80 4.93 35.21
C ASP A 23 -3.56 5.09 33.89
N LEU A 24 -4.34 6.17 33.76
CA LEU A 24 -4.98 6.55 32.49
C LEU A 24 -3.94 6.90 31.42
N TYR A 25 -2.90 7.64 31.78
CA TYR A 25 -1.81 7.98 30.87
C TYR A 25 -1.06 6.74 30.40
N ALA A 26 -0.71 5.85 31.33
CA ALA A 26 -0.07 4.57 31.02
C ALA A 26 -0.98 3.72 30.12
N PHE A 27 -2.28 3.63 30.42
CA PHE A 27 -3.23 2.92 29.59
C PHE A 27 -3.21 3.43 28.15
N ILE A 28 -3.30 4.75 27.93
CA ILE A 28 -3.29 5.35 26.59
C ILE A 28 -1.94 5.11 25.88
N GLN A 29 -0.83 5.21 26.60
CA GLN A 29 0.51 4.99 26.03
C GLN A 29 0.68 3.56 25.52
N PHE A 30 0.21 2.58 26.28
CA PHE A 30 0.34 1.15 25.96
C PHE A 30 -0.84 0.57 25.17
N LEU A 31 -1.82 1.39 24.76
CA LEU A 31 -2.87 0.94 23.86
C LEU A 31 -2.27 0.33 22.59
N PRO A 32 -2.85 -0.74 22.05
CA PRO A 32 -2.36 -1.32 20.81
C PRO A 32 -2.60 -0.33 19.66
N PRO A 33 -1.73 -0.35 18.64
CA PRO A 33 -1.74 0.61 17.53
C PRO A 33 -2.99 0.54 16.63
N ASP A 34 -3.72 -0.57 16.65
CA ASP A 34 -5.03 -0.75 16.01
C ASP A 34 -6.20 -0.16 16.81
N SER A 35 -5.96 0.30 18.05
CA SER A 35 -7.02 0.85 18.90
C SER A 35 -7.65 2.12 18.29
N HIS A 36 -8.95 2.26 18.49
CA HIS A 36 -9.69 3.44 18.03
C HIS A 36 -9.12 4.75 18.58
N THR A 37 -8.67 4.74 19.85
CA THR A 37 -8.10 5.92 20.50
C THR A 37 -6.77 6.35 19.85
N LYS A 38 -5.88 5.40 19.49
CA LYS A 38 -4.64 5.74 18.77
C LYS A 38 -4.91 6.23 17.34
N ARG A 39 -5.91 5.66 16.65
CA ARG A 39 -6.35 6.16 15.33
C ARG A 39 -6.84 7.61 15.37
N VAL A 40 -7.53 8.02 16.45
CA VAL A 40 -8.01 9.40 16.60
C VAL A 40 -6.89 10.36 17.03
N LEU A 41 -6.07 9.98 17.99
CA LEU A 41 -5.03 10.85 18.55
C LEU A 41 -3.79 10.98 17.63
N ALA A 42 -3.45 9.95 16.87
CA ALA A 42 -2.28 9.90 16.02
C ALA A 42 -2.56 9.11 14.71
N PRO A 43 -3.34 9.69 13.78
CA PRO A 43 -3.80 8.99 12.57
C PRO A 43 -2.64 8.57 11.66
N ASP A 44 -1.56 9.34 11.59
CA ASP A 44 -0.43 9.03 10.71
C ASP A 44 0.36 7.80 11.20
N LEU A 45 0.54 7.68 12.51
CA LEU A 45 1.20 6.52 13.12
C LEU A 45 0.35 5.25 12.97
N ALA A 46 -0.97 5.36 13.10
CA ALA A 46 -1.89 4.24 12.88
C ALA A 46 -1.82 3.74 11.42
N LYS A 47 -1.83 4.66 10.44
CA LYS A 47 -1.68 4.32 9.01
C LYS A 47 -0.33 3.68 8.69
N GLN A 48 0.76 4.12 9.35
CA GLN A 48 2.07 3.50 9.19
C GLN A 48 2.09 2.08 9.77
N TRP A 49 1.50 1.89 10.95
CA TRP A 49 1.43 0.57 11.57
C TRP A 49 0.59 -0.41 10.75
N GLU A 50 -0.58 0.00 10.26
CA GLU A 50 -1.43 -0.83 9.37
C GLU A 50 -0.70 -1.21 8.08
N ARG A 51 0.10 -0.30 7.51
CA ARG A 51 0.96 -0.62 6.36
C ARG A 51 2.01 -1.68 6.72
N ASN A 52 2.71 -1.51 7.83
CA ASN A 52 3.74 -2.46 8.28
C ASN A 52 3.14 -3.84 8.60
N GLN A 53 1.94 -3.88 9.19
CA GLN A 53 1.25 -5.13 9.46
C GLN A 53 0.89 -5.86 8.16
N ARG A 54 0.35 -5.15 7.17
CA ARG A 54 0.07 -5.74 5.85
C ARG A 54 1.32 -6.25 5.17
N VAL A 55 2.43 -5.51 5.21
CA VAL A 55 3.73 -5.97 4.69
C VAL A 55 4.19 -7.26 5.39
N ASN A 56 3.99 -7.39 6.70
CA ASN A 56 4.30 -8.61 7.44
C ASN A 56 3.39 -9.77 7.03
N GLU A 57 2.11 -9.52 6.79
CA GLU A 57 1.15 -10.52 6.29
C GLU A 57 1.53 -11.01 4.89
N TRP A 58 1.90 -10.11 3.98
CA TRP A 58 2.43 -10.48 2.65
C TRP A 58 3.72 -11.30 2.74
N ASN A 59 4.51 -11.08 3.78
CA ASN A 59 5.73 -11.86 4.07
C ASN A 59 5.48 -13.15 4.86
N SER A 60 4.23 -13.46 5.21
CA SER A 60 3.89 -14.71 5.89
C SER A 60 4.32 -15.92 5.05
N PRO A 61 4.89 -16.98 5.67
CA PRO A 61 5.28 -18.19 4.97
C PRO A 61 4.15 -18.80 4.15
N VAL A 62 2.92 -18.74 4.68
CA VAL A 62 1.72 -19.28 4.01
C VAL A 62 1.41 -18.49 2.73
N VAL A 63 1.45 -17.16 2.80
CA VAL A 63 1.18 -16.28 1.65
C VAL A 63 2.26 -16.45 0.58
N ARG A 64 3.53 -16.56 0.98
CA ARG A 64 4.65 -16.85 0.08
C ARG A 64 4.47 -18.18 -0.64
N LEU A 65 4.09 -19.23 0.08
CA LEU A 65 3.87 -20.56 -0.50
C LEU A 65 2.70 -20.55 -1.50
N LEU A 66 1.57 -19.95 -1.12
CA LEU A 66 0.42 -19.82 -2.01
C LEU A 66 0.76 -19.01 -3.26
N GLY A 67 1.54 -17.94 -3.10
CA GLY A 67 2.06 -17.14 -4.20
C GLY A 67 2.91 -17.97 -5.16
N GLN A 68 3.85 -18.77 -4.65
CA GLN A 68 4.68 -19.66 -5.48
C GLN A 68 3.85 -20.70 -6.23
N ILE A 69 2.85 -21.29 -5.59
CA ILE A 69 1.94 -22.24 -6.24
C ILE A 69 1.20 -21.55 -7.38
N PHE A 70 0.64 -20.36 -7.12
CA PHE A 70 -0.04 -19.58 -8.15
C PHE A 70 0.89 -19.22 -9.31
N ASP A 71 2.08 -18.71 -9.03
CA ASP A 71 3.06 -18.32 -10.03
C ASP A 71 3.47 -19.53 -10.88
N SER A 72 3.67 -20.70 -10.28
CA SER A 72 4.00 -21.93 -11.01
C SER A 72 2.87 -22.37 -11.94
N TRP A 73 1.63 -22.35 -11.47
CA TRP A 73 0.46 -22.69 -12.28
C TRP A 73 0.26 -21.70 -13.43
N TYR A 74 0.42 -20.41 -13.14
CA TYR A 74 0.25 -19.34 -14.12
C TYR A 74 1.36 -19.38 -15.19
N ALA A 75 2.60 -19.66 -14.80
CA ALA A 75 3.72 -19.87 -15.72
C ALA A 75 3.47 -21.05 -16.67
N ILE A 76 2.96 -22.18 -16.17
CA ILE A 76 2.60 -23.34 -17.01
C ILE A 76 1.53 -22.96 -18.03
N LYS A 77 0.50 -22.21 -17.61
CA LYS A 77 -0.58 -21.75 -18.48
C LYS A 77 -0.08 -20.76 -19.56
N LEU A 78 0.84 -19.87 -19.20
CA LEU A 78 1.49 -18.95 -20.14
C LEU A 78 2.33 -19.71 -21.16
N ALA A 79 3.14 -20.67 -20.70
CA ALA A 79 3.96 -21.51 -21.56
C ALA A 79 3.12 -22.35 -22.52
N SER A 80 1.98 -22.90 -22.07
CA SER A 80 1.04 -23.62 -22.96
C SER A 80 0.42 -22.73 -24.04
N ASN A 81 0.38 -21.42 -23.80
CA ASN A 81 -0.11 -20.43 -24.77
C ASN A 81 1.03 -19.82 -25.62
N GLY A 82 2.26 -20.33 -25.51
CA GLY A 82 3.42 -19.86 -26.28
C GLY A 82 4.01 -18.52 -25.80
N ALA A 83 3.60 -18.02 -24.64
CA ALA A 83 4.14 -16.78 -24.07
C ALA A 83 5.46 -17.04 -23.32
N GLN A 84 6.38 -16.07 -23.36
CA GLN A 84 7.64 -16.15 -22.62
C GLN A 84 7.43 -15.75 -21.15
N VAL A 85 7.99 -16.55 -20.24
CA VAL A 85 7.83 -16.40 -18.78
C VAL A 85 8.85 -15.42 -18.17
N ASN A 86 9.85 -14.98 -18.95
CA ASN A 86 11.01 -14.26 -18.44
C ASN A 86 10.70 -12.89 -17.79
N ASP A 87 9.58 -12.25 -18.15
CA ASP A 87 9.20 -10.94 -17.61
C ASP A 87 8.15 -11.02 -16.48
N MET A 88 7.81 -12.23 -16.01
CA MET A 88 6.75 -12.41 -15.03
C MET A 88 7.22 -12.04 -13.61
N LYS A 89 6.67 -10.95 -13.06
CA LYS A 89 6.87 -10.60 -11.65
C LYS A 89 6.05 -11.54 -10.76
N PRO A 90 6.60 -12.03 -9.63
CA PRO A 90 5.85 -12.87 -8.69
C PRO A 90 4.57 -12.20 -8.19
N ILE A 91 3.48 -12.95 -8.03
CA ILE A 91 2.17 -12.40 -7.66
C ILE A 91 2.19 -11.68 -6.30
N VAL A 92 2.95 -12.19 -5.33
CA VAL A 92 3.07 -11.56 -4.00
C VAL A 92 3.74 -10.20 -4.09
N TRP A 93 4.71 -10.05 -5.00
CA TRP A 93 5.36 -8.76 -5.25
C TRP A 93 4.36 -7.77 -5.87
N GLN A 94 3.59 -8.21 -6.88
CA GLN A 94 2.57 -7.37 -7.52
C GLN A 94 1.49 -6.91 -6.54
N LEU A 95 1.02 -7.82 -5.67
CA LEU A 95 0.01 -7.48 -4.65
C LEU A 95 0.57 -6.53 -3.60
N ALA A 96 1.82 -6.74 -3.16
CA ALA A 96 2.47 -5.84 -2.21
C ALA A 96 2.70 -4.44 -2.79
N THR A 97 3.11 -4.32 -4.06
CA THR A 97 3.32 -3.01 -4.68
C THR A 97 2.02 -2.29 -4.98
N HIS A 98 0.96 -3.01 -5.36
CA HIS A 98 -0.38 -2.46 -5.55
C HIS A 98 -0.94 -1.88 -4.27
N ASP A 99 -0.88 -2.65 -3.17
CA ASP A 99 -1.46 -2.26 -1.89
C ASP A 99 -0.66 -1.15 -1.18
N LEU A 100 0.62 -0.99 -1.52
CA LEU A 100 1.49 0.10 -1.09
C LEU A 100 1.41 1.34 -2.00
N GLY A 101 0.69 1.28 -3.12
CA GLY A 101 0.61 2.36 -4.10
C GLY A 101 1.94 2.62 -4.82
N LEU A 102 2.86 1.65 -4.84
CA LEU A 102 4.19 1.75 -5.46
C LEU A 102 4.15 1.42 -6.96
N ASP A 103 3.03 0.92 -7.47
CA ASP A 103 2.85 0.66 -8.90
C ASP A 103 2.88 1.94 -9.77
N GLU A 104 2.60 3.11 -9.17
CA GLU A 104 2.56 4.39 -9.91
C GLU A 104 3.95 4.95 -10.25
N GLU A 105 5.01 4.59 -9.51
CA GLU A 105 6.36 5.12 -9.77
C GLU A 105 7.07 4.39 -10.92
N ALA A 106 6.77 3.10 -11.18
CA ALA A 106 7.37 2.36 -12.29
C ALA A 106 6.71 2.65 -13.66
N SER A 107 5.50 3.22 -13.68
CA SER A 107 4.85 3.66 -14.92
C SER A 107 5.24 5.09 -15.34
N GLN A 108 6.08 5.77 -14.55
CA GLN A 108 6.69 7.05 -14.86
C GLN A 108 8.19 6.95 -15.17
N GLU A 109 8.68 5.79 -15.63
CA GLU A 109 9.90 5.81 -16.45
C GLU A 109 9.61 6.68 -17.68
N GLU A 110 10.24 7.85 -17.67
CA GLU A 110 10.25 8.86 -18.71
C GLU A 110 10.30 8.19 -20.09
N LYS A 111 9.17 8.12 -20.79
CA LYS A 111 9.22 8.08 -22.25
C LYS A 111 10.04 9.31 -22.63
N PRO A 112 11.22 9.20 -23.25
CA PRO A 112 11.95 10.38 -23.67
C PRO A 112 11.00 11.17 -24.55
N ALA A 113 10.71 12.40 -24.14
CA ALA A 113 9.77 13.25 -24.85
C ALA A 113 10.19 13.25 -26.33
N LYS A 114 9.41 12.59 -27.19
CA LYS A 114 9.63 12.60 -28.62
C LYS A 114 9.50 14.07 -29.03
N ARG A 115 10.63 14.78 -29.14
CA ARG A 115 10.68 16.09 -29.77
C ARG A 115 10.14 15.86 -31.17
N LYS A 116 8.90 16.28 -31.43
CA LYS A 116 8.33 16.31 -32.77
C LYS A 116 9.31 17.11 -33.63
N GLN A 117 10.02 16.44 -34.53
CA GLN A 117 10.76 17.12 -35.58
C GLN A 117 9.73 17.72 -36.52
N LEU A 118 9.37 18.97 -36.26
CA LEU A 118 8.46 19.73 -37.12
C LEU A 118 9.14 19.87 -38.48
N SER A 119 8.40 19.57 -39.55
CA SER A 119 8.91 19.77 -40.91
C SER A 119 9.18 21.25 -41.17
N ALA A 120 10.12 21.56 -42.07
CA ALA A 120 10.47 22.94 -42.43
C ALA A 120 9.25 23.78 -42.91
N ALA A 121 8.18 23.13 -43.37
CA ALA A 121 6.90 23.78 -43.70
C ALA A 121 6.12 24.22 -42.45
N GLU A 122 6.08 23.40 -41.40
CA GLU A 122 5.43 23.72 -40.12
C GLU A 122 6.16 24.84 -39.38
N ILE A 123 7.50 24.87 -39.45
CA ILE A 123 8.30 25.95 -38.86
C ILE A 123 7.96 27.29 -39.53
N ARG A 124 7.88 27.33 -40.88
CA ARG A 124 7.53 28.53 -41.63
C ARG A 124 6.11 29.02 -41.34
N ALA A 125 5.14 28.11 -41.25
CA ALA A 125 3.77 28.45 -40.89
C ALA A 125 3.68 29.05 -39.48
N ARG A 126 4.48 28.53 -38.53
CA ARG A 126 4.50 29.01 -37.15
C ARG A 126 5.17 30.39 -37.01
N VAL A 127 6.24 30.63 -37.76
CA VAL A 127 6.89 31.96 -37.83
C VAL A 127 5.94 32.99 -38.45
N ALA A 128 5.28 32.67 -39.57
CA ALA A 128 4.32 33.58 -40.22
C ALA A 128 3.14 33.94 -39.32
N LYS A 129 2.72 33.03 -38.43
CA LYS A 129 1.64 33.27 -37.46
C LYS A 129 2.09 34.18 -36.29
N ASN A 130 3.37 34.16 -35.95
CA ASN A 130 3.95 35.00 -34.89
C ASN A 130 4.44 36.37 -35.39
N THR A 131 4.53 36.60 -36.70
CA THR A 131 4.99 37.87 -37.31
C THR A 131 3.86 38.66 -37.97
N LYS A 132 2.64 38.60 -37.44
CA LYS A 132 1.64 39.63 -37.74
C LYS A 132 1.88 40.82 -36.80
N PRO A 133 2.02 42.06 -37.32
CA PRO A 133 2.00 43.26 -36.48
C PRO A 133 0.65 43.44 -35.78
#